data_AF-A0AAJ6ELT5-F1
#
_entry.id   AF-A0AAJ6ELT5-F1
#
_cell.length_a   1.000
_cell.length_b   1.000
_cell.length_c   1.000
_cell.angle_alpha   90.00
_cell.angle_beta   90.00
_cell.angle_gamma   90.00
#
_symmetry.space_group_name_H-M   'P 1'
#
loop_
_entity.id
_entity.type
_entity.pdbx_description
1 polymer ?
#
loop_
_entity_poly.entity_id
_entity_poly.type
_entity_poly.pdbx_seq_one_letter_code
_entity_poly.pdbx_strand_id
1 'polypeptide(L)'
;MRQVVLISGHICTGKSELAQRLREEFGYHSVSTSSILKSKAVADGRPTDRLALQLLGDELDKKTNHSWLFNEVAKEAGHLTRNHPIVVDNVRTWDQLQHFRTDHSFSVIHVHLWAPKKFLEQRYRKKNAERPGETDQSYTDADLIKNENDIEEFKNDADVRINTARTDSADTLVRVAARLGLYSGPDIRCVDVVVGGMYGSEGKGHIAAYLANDYDILVRVGGPNAGHTVSSSSGVYTYHQLPSGARDTNAKLLLGPGMTIYAEALLKEIAECKVTPDRLFIDPQAMIIEKSDFSSEEELKKSIASTGRGSGAAAARRILLRGKRGAVRLARDVPELEPFVGDKPPYRGAIVAHLETAYREGQSILLEGTQGSGLSIFHGPYPYVTSRDTNVAGCLAEAGISPSRVRRILMVVRPTPIRVGNPDGGKETSGPLKHEVTFAEVATQAGLDADEITKLEITSTTKRPRRVGWFEWDQFRNACVLNAPTDIVLTFADYLNVINKDARRFEQLHIDTIKFIEELERVSQAPVSLINTRFPRDEEQKIDLRSVIDRRTWRTNSRLHNK
;
A
#
# COMPACT_ATOMS: atom_id res chain seq x y z
N MET A 1 -15.35 -6.07 27.38
CA MET A 1 -16.69 -6.62 27.09
C MET A 1 -16.77 -6.82 25.59
N ARG A 2 -17.26 -7.97 25.11
CA ARG A 2 -17.28 -8.27 23.67
C ARG A 2 -18.31 -7.38 22.97
N GLN A 3 -17.97 -6.85 21.80
CA GLN A 3 -18.90 -6.06 21.00
C GLN A 3 -19.84 -6.96 20.19
N VAL A 4 -21.13 -6.62 20.18
CA VAL A 4 -22.15 -7.28 19.36
C VAL A 4 -22.89 -6.24 18.56
N VAL A 5 -22.89 -6.39 17.23
CA VAL A 5 -23.67 -5.58 16.30
C VAL A 5 -24.97 -6.31 16.00
N LEU A 6 -26.09 -5.69 16.34
CA LEU A 6 -27.42 -6.21 16.07
C LEU A 6 -28.03 -5.46 14.90
N ILE A 7 -28.46 -6.17 13.86
CA ILE A 7 -29.06 -5.54 12.68
C ILE A 7 -30.57 -5.79 12.68
N SER A 8 -31.38 -4.72 12.60
CA SER A 8 -32.83 -4.82 12.41
C SER A 8 -33.31 -4.07 11.17
N GLY A 9 -34.55 -4.31 10.76
CA GLY A 9 -35.16 -3.71 9.58
C GLY A 9 -35.97 -4.70 8.76
N HIS A 10 -36.79 -4.18 7.84
CA HIS A 10 -37.63 -4.99 6.96
C HIS A 10 -36.84 -5.95 6.07
N ILE A 11 -37.50 -6.92 5.44
CA ILE A 11 -36.83 -7.67 4.37
C ILE A 11 -36.39 -6.73 3.23
N CYS A 12 -35.32 -7.09 2.52
CA CYS A 12 -34.77 -6.33 1.39
C CYS A 12 -34.17 -4.96 1.75
N THR A 13 -33.93 -4.69 3.03
CA THR A 13 -33.14 -3.53 3.50
C THR A 13 -31.63 -3.74 3.42
N GLY A 14 -31.14 -4.97 3.15
CA GLY A 14 -29.71 -5.25 3.00
C GLY A 14 -28.99 -5.74 4.26
N LYS A 15 -29.72 -6.24 5.27
CA LYS A 15 -29.16 -6.69 6.55
C LYS A 15 -28.09 -7.79 6.41
N SER A 16 -28.41 -8.86 5.70
CA SER A 16 -27.48 -9.99 5.51
C SER A 16 -26.23 -9.57 4.73
N GLU A 17 -26.36 -8.66 3.76
CA GLU A 17 -25.24 -8.09 3.02
C GLU A 17 -24.33 -7.26 3.93
N LEU A 18 -24.90 -6.45 4.83
CA LEU A 18 -24.12 -5.71 5.83
C LEU A 18 -23.36 -6.65 6.79
N ALA A 19 -24.02 -7.69 7.29
CA ALA A 19 -23.39 -8.68 8.16
C ALA A 19 -22.23 -9.40 7.45
N GLN A 20 -22.45 -9.81 6.20
CA GLN A 20 -21.42 -10.42 5.35
C GLN A 20 -20.23 -9.49 5.16
N ARG A 21 -20.46 -8.21 4.86
CA ARG A 21 -19.37 -7.23 4.68
C ARG A 21 -18.59 -6.95 5.96
N LEU A 22 -19.25 -6.87 7.11
CA LEU A 22 -18.57 -6.75 8.40
C LEU A 22 -17.67 -7.96 8.68
N ARG A 23 -18.13 -9.16 8.31
CA ARG A 23 -17.31 -10.38 8.38
C ARG A 23 -16.12 -10.32 7.44
N GLU A 24 -16.34 -10.00 6.17
CA GLU A 24 -15.31 -10.04 5.13
C GLU A 24 -14.24 -8.95 5.31
N GLU A 25 -14.62 -7.73 5.70
CA GLU A 25 -13.69 -6.59 5.76
C GLU A 25 -13.10 -6.31 7.15
N PHE A 26 -13.83 -6.67 8.20
CA PHE A 26 -13.48 -6.35 9.59
C PHE A 26 -13.37 -7.60 10.47
N GLY A 27 -13.51 -8.80 9.90
CA GLY A 27 -13.31 -10.06 10.61
C GLY A 27 -14.34 -10.36 11.68
N TYR A 28 -15.55 -9.80 11.59
CA TYR A 28 -16.63 -10.11 12.53
C TYR A 28 -17.09 -11.57 12.40
N HIS A 29 -17.36 -12.21 13.53
CA HIS A 29 -18.08 -13.48 13.54
C HIS A 29 -19.56 -13.25 13.23
N SER A 30 -20.04 -13.82 12.13
CA SER A 30 -21.42 -13.63 11.68
C SER A 30 -22.33 -14.72 12.23
N VAL A 31 -23.33 -14.32 13.00
CA VAL A 31 -24.43 -15.18 13.45
C VAL A 31 -25.62 -14.95 12.54
N SER A 32 -26.05 -16.00 11.83
CA SER A 32 -27.27 -15.93 11.02
C SER A 32 -28.46 -16.52 11.76
N THR A 33 -29.43 -15.66 12.06
CA THR A 33 -30.70 -16.04 12.69
C THR A 33 -31.43 -17.09 11.84
N SER A 34 -31.32 -16.99 10.50
CA SER A 34 -31.93 -17.96 9.58
C SER A 34 -31.26 -19.33 9.64
N SER A 35 -29.93 -19.39 9.79
CA SER A 35 -29.18 -20.65 9.92
C SER A 35 -29.50 -21.35 11.24
N ILE A 36 -29.58 -20.61 12.34
CA ILE A 36 -29.97 -21.16 13.64
C ILE A 36 -31.36 -21.80 13.57
N LEU A 37 -32.33 -21.08 12.99
CA LEU A 37 -33.69 -21.59 12.83
C LEU A 37 -33.74 -22.84 11.93
N LYS A 38 -32.95 -22.88 10.85
CA LYS A 38 -32.84 -24.08 10.00
C LYS A 38 -32.29 -25.27 10.76
N SER A 39 -31.22 -25.09 11.53
CA SER A 39 -30.63 -26.16 12.34
C SER A 39 -31.63 -26.70 13.38
N LYS A 40 -32.39 -25.82 14.04
CA LYS A 40 -33.45 -26.23 14.98
C LYS A 40 -34.62 -26.92 14.27
N ALA A 41 -35.07 -26.41 13.12
CA ALA A 41 -36.14 -27.03 12.34
C ALA A 41 -35.77 -28.45 11.91
N VAL A 42 -34.55 -28.67 11.43
CA VAL A 42 -34.05 -30.00 11.07
C VAL A 42 -34.01 -30.92 12.29
N ALA A 43 -33.53 -30.44 13.44
CA ALA A 43 -33.50 -31.23 14.67
C ALA A 43 -34.91 -31.63 15.16
N ASP A 44 -35.89 -30.76 14.94
CA ASP A 44 -37.30 -31.00 15.30
C ASP A 44 -38.10 -31.77 14.22
N GLY A 45 -37.47 -32.16 13.10
CA GLY A 45 -38.15 -32.81 11.98
C GLY A 45 -39.15 -31.91 11.24
N ARG A 46 -38.96 -30.60 11.27
CA ARG A 46 -39.85 -29.59 10.67
C ARG A 46 -39.36 -29.16 9.29
N PRO A 47 -40.27 -28.70 8.41
CA PRO A 47 -39.90 -28.07 7.14
C PRO A 47 -38.97 -26.86 7.33
N THR A 48 -38.07 -26.65 6.39
CA THR A 48 -37.09 -25.54 6.40
C THR A 48 -37.42 -24.45 5.38
N ASP A 49 -38.63 -24.47 4.82
CA ASP A 49 -39.12 -23.38 4.00
C ASP A 49 -39.32 -22.11 4.85
N ARG A 50 -39.44 -20.98 4.18
CA ARG A 50 -39.42 -19.68 4.84
C ARG A 50 -40.57 -19.48 5.84
N LEU A 51 -41.76 -19.95 5.51
CA LEU A 51 -42.93 -19.81 6.37
C LEU A 51 -42.77 -20.69 7.62
N ALA A 52 -42.28 -21.92 7.45
CA ALA A 52 -42.01 -22.82 8.57
C ALA A 52 -40.95 -22.26 9.53
N LEU A 53 -39.85 -21.70 9.01
CA LEU A 53 -38.80 -21.07 9.84
C LEU A 53 -39.31 -19.83 10.59
N GLN A 54 -40.22 -19.08 9.98
CA GLN A 54 -40.86 -17.95 10.62
C GLN A 54 -41.70 -18.40 11.82
N LEU A 55 -42.60 -19.37 11.60
CA LEU A 55 -43.48 -19.93 12.63
C LEU A 55 -42.67 -20.53 13.79
N LEU A 56 -41.60 -21.24 13.48
CA LEU A 56 -40.67 -21.75 14.48
C LEU A 56 -40.05 -20.63 15.30
N GLY A 57 -39.59 -19.55 14.67
CA GLY A 57 -39.05 -18.41 15.40
C GLY A 57 -40.08 -17.74 16.31
N ASP A 58 -41.35 -17.66 15.88
CA ASP A 58 -42.43 -17.12 16.69
C ASP A 58 -42.76 -18.00 17.90
N GLU A 59 -42.70 -19.32 17.72
CA GLU A 59 -42.84 -20.29 18.79
C GLU A 59 -41.70 -20.17 19.80
N LEU A 60 -40.46 -20.00 19.32
CA LEU A 60 -39.29 -19.78 20.17
C LEU A 60 -39.38 -18.45 20.93
N ASP A 61 -39.83 -17.38 20.28
CA ASP A 61 -40.08 -16.09 20.92
C ASP A 61 -41.06 -16.24 22.09
N LYS A 62 -42.19 -16.93 21.89
CA LYS A 62 -43.15 -17.21 22.98
C LYS A 62 -42.58 -18.12 24.06
N LYS A 63 -41.95 -19.24 23.67
CA LYS A 63 -41.44 -20.26 24.62
C LYS A 63 -40.31 -19.75 25.50
N THR A 64 -39.46 -18.87 24.97
CA THR A 64 -38.26 -18.39 25.65
C THR A 64 -38.40 -16.98 26.18
N ASN A 65 -39.60 -16.39 26.09
CA ASN A 65 -39.82 -14.98 26.33
C ASN A 65 -38.80 -14.12 25.54
N HIS A 66 -38.62 -14.41 24.25
CA HIS A 66 -37.73 -13.73 23.30
C HIS A 66 -36.22 -13.89 23.57
N SER A 67 -35.80 -14.65 24.59
CA SER A 67 -34.38 -14.78 24.96
C SER A 67 -33.57 -15.76 24.09
N TRP A 68 -34.21 -16.57 23.23
CA TRP A 68 -33.51 -17.62 22.49
C TRP A 68 -32.34 -17.11 21.64
N LEU A 69 -32.50 -15.96 20.97
CA LEU A 69 -31.44 -15.40 20.11
C LEU A 69 -30.24 -14.96 20.95
N PHE A 70 -30.48 -14.31 22.09
CA PHE A 70 -29.44 -13.94 23.04
C PHE A 70 -28.69 -15.18 23.55
N ASN A 71 -29.41 -16.23 23.94
CA ASN A 71 -28.82 -17.46 24.45
C ASN A 71 -27.93 -18.16 23.41
N GLU A 72 -28.34 -18.21 22.14
CA GLU A 72 -27.53 -18.80 21.07
C GLU A 72 -26.29 -17.94 20.78
N VAL A 73 -26.42 -16.61 20.74
CA VAL A 73 -25.26 -15.72 20.59
C VAL A 73 -24.29 -15.85 21.78
N ALA A 74 -24.80 -15.95 23.01
CA ALA A 74 -24.00 -16.17 24.20
C ALA A 74 -23.25 -17.51 24.18
N LYS A 75 -23.91 -18.56 23.67
CA LYS A 75 -23.29 -19.87 23.45
C LYS A 75 -22.18 -19.81 22.40
N GLU A 76 -22.45 -19.23 21.22
CA GLU A 76 -21.44 -19.07 20.16
C GLU A 76 -20.26 -18.22 20.63
N ALA A 77 -20.54 -17.13 21.35
CA ALA A 77 -19.57 -16.28 22.01
C ALA A 77 -18.62 -17.07 22.93
N GLY A 78 -19.11 -18.11 23.62
CA GLY A 78 -18.29 -18.97 24.48
C GLY A 78 -17.18 -19.74 23.74
N HIS A 79 -17.33 -19.95 22.43
CA HIS A 79 -16.36 -20.67 21.60
C HIS A 79 -15.35 -19.76 20.88
N LEU A 80 -15.54 -18.44 20.93
CA LEU A 80 -14.69 -17.47 20.25
C LEU A 80 -13.58 -16.94 21.16
N THR A 81 -12.47 -16.52 20.56
CA THR A 81 -11.38 -15.84 21.29
C THR A 81 -11.89 -14.61 22.01
N ARG A 82 -11.26 -14.30 23.16
CA ARG A 82 -11.68 -13.21 24.05
C ARG A 82 -11.78 -11.90 23.27
N ASN A 83 -12.95 -11.23 23.35
CA ASN A 83 -13.31 -9.98 22.67
C ASN A 83 -13.50 -10.04 21.14
N HIS A 84 -13.42 -11.20 20.47
CA HIS A 84 -13.71 -11.29 19.04
C HIS A 84 -15.15 -10.77 18.75
N PRO A 85 -15.34 -9.80 17.84
CA PRO A 85 -16.62 -9.12 17.67
C PRO A 85 -17.63 -9.99 16.92
N ILE A 86 -18.91 -9.79 17.21
CA ILE A 86 -20.02 -10.56 16.62
C ILE A 86 -20.95 -9.62 15.87
N VAL A 87 -21.46 -10.05 14.72
CA VAL A 87 -22.59 -9.43 14.03
C VAL A 87 -23.75 -10.41 13.93
N VAL A 88 -24.94 -10.00 14.35
CA VAL A 88 -26.18 -10.75 14.22
C VAL A 88 -26.96 -10.16 13.04
N ASP A 89 -27.21 -10.99 12.02
CA ASP A 89 -27.77 -10.53 10.74
C ASP A 89 -29.22 -10.03 10.83
N ASN A 90 -29.97 -10.44 11.86
CA ASN A 90 -31.36 -10.08 12.03
C ASN A 90 -31.86 -10.24 13.47
N VAL A 91 -32.27 -9.13 14.08
CA VAL A 91 -33.14 -9.10 15.27
C VAL A 91 -34.58 -8.84 14.83
N ARG A 92 -35.50 -9.71 15.25
CA ARG A 92 -36.89 -9.77 14.77
C ARG A 92 -37.87 -8.96 15.60
N THR A 93 -37.64 -8.83 16.90
CA THR A 93 -38.57 -8.20 17.85
C THR A 93 -37.83 -7.27 18.79
N TRP A 94 -38.53 -6.26 19.31
CA TRP A 94 -37.99 -5.37 20.33
C TRP A 94 -37.50 -6.12 21.57
N ASP A 95 -38.28 -7.09 22.06
CA ASP A 95 -37.93 -7.87 23.25
C ASP A 95 -36.62 -8.66 23.07
N GLN A 96 -36.34 -9.18 21.87
CA GLN A 96 -35.04 -9.80 21.58
C GLN A 96 -33.90 -8.81 21.78
N LEU A 97 -34.03 -7.58 21.29
CA LEU A 97 -33.03 -6.52 21.46
C LEU A 97 -32.86 -6.16 22.95
N GLN A 98 -33.95 -6.12 23.71
CA GLN A 98 -33.92 -5.80 25.14
C GLN A 98 -33.13 -6.82 25.97
N HIS A 99 -33.17 -8.11 25.63
CA HIS A 99 -32.31 -9.11 26.28
C HIS A 99 -30.81 -8.78 26.12
N PHE A 100 -30.39 -8.29 24.95
CA PHE A 100 -29.00 -7.86 24.77
C PHE A 100 -28.67 -6.58 25.54
N ARG A 101 -29.60 -5.62 25.61
CA ARG A 101 -29.39 -4.33 26.30
C ARG A 101 -29.32 -4.47 27.82
N THR A 102 -30.13 -5.36 28.40
CA THR A 102 -30.33 -5.47 29.86
C THR A 102 -29.38 -6.45 30.55
N ASP A 103 -28.90 -7.49 29.85
CA ASP A 103 -28.01 -8.49 30.46
C ASP A 103 -26.58 -7.95 30.70
N HIS A 104 -26.15 -6.95 29.94
CA HIS A 104 -24.82 -6.33 30.03
C HIS A 104 -23.62 -7.26 29.80
N SER A 105 -23.79 -8.51 29.33
CA SER A 105 -22.65 -9.35 28.90
C SER A 105 -21.93 -8.82 27.65
N PHE A 106 -22.61 -7.98 26.86
CA PHE A 106 -22.13 -7.46 25.59
C PHE A 106 -22.15 -5.94 25.51
N SER A 107 -21.19 -5.39 24.79
CA SER A 107 -21.24 -4.01 24.32
C SER A 107 -22.08 -3.98 23.04
N VAL A 108 -23.36 -3.63 23.17
CA VAL A 108 -24.33 -3.70 22.08
C VAL A 108 -24.31 -2.44 21.22
N ILE A 109 -24.25 -2.61 19.91
CA ILE A 109 -24.51 -1.56 18.92
C ILE A 109 -25.68 -2.00 18.05
N HIS A 110 -26.75 -1.21 18.04
CA HIS A 110 -27.93 -1.51 17.23
C HIS A 110 -27.91 -0.71 15.92
N VAL A 111 -27.99 -1.41 14.80
CA VAL A 111 -28.08 -0.84 13.46
C VAL A 111 -29.46 -1.12 12.89
N HIS A 112 -30.23 -0.07 12.61
CA HIS A 112 -31.54 -0.20 11.97
C HIS A 112 -31.48 0.28 10.51
N LEU A 113 -31.70 -0.67 9.59
CA LEU A 113 -31.78 -0.42 8.16
C LEU A 113 -33.24 -0.29 7.71
N TRP A 114 -33.58 0.79 7.00
CA TRP A 114 -34.93 1.03 6.53
C TRP A 114 -34.97 1.55 5.09
N ALA A 115 -36.11 1.43 4.44
CA ALA A 115 -36.42 2.09 3.17
C ALA A 115 -37.95 2.19 3.02
N PRO A 116 -38.49 3.11 2.21
CA PRO A 116 -39.92 3.14 1.92
C PRO A 116 -40.37 1.84 1.23
N LYS A 117 -41.58 1.35 1.56
CA LYS A 117 -42.15 0.07 1.09
C LYS A 117 -41.97 -0.16 -0.42
N LYS A 118 -42.24 0.87 -1.24
CA LYS A 118 -42.06 0.84 -2.70
C LYS A 118 -40.66 0.34 -3.14
N PHE A 119 -39.59 0.77 -2.46
CA PHE A 119 -38.23 0.35 -2.78
C PHE A 119 -37.96 -1.09 -2.35
N LEU A 120 -38.52 -1.51 -1.21
CA LEU A 120 -38.36 -2.87 -0.69
C LEU A 120 -39.10 -3.89 -1.56
N GLU A 121 -40.32 -3.56 -2.01
CA GLU A 121 -41.09 -4.36 -2.95
C GLU A 121 -40.36 -4.53 -4.29
N GLN A 122 -39.76 -3.47 -4.83
CA GLN A 122 -38.98 -3.53 -6.06
C GLN A 122 -37.77 -4.47 -5.92
N ARG A 123 -37.03 -4.36 -4.81
CA ARG A 123 -35.89 -5.25 -4.52
C ARG A 123 -36.33 -6.70 -4.34
N TYR A 124 -37.45 -6.92 -3.68
CA TYR A 124 -38.01 -8.26 -3.48
C TYR A 124 -38.40 -8.92 -4.80
N ARG A 125 -39.11 -8.18 -5.67
CA ARG A 125 -39.46 -8.66 -7.02
C ARG A 125 -38.22 -9.00 -7.84
N LYS A 126 -37.20 -8.13 -7.82
CA LYS A 126 -35.93 -8.38 -8.52
C LYS A 126 -35.25 -9.67 -8.02
N LYS A 127 -35.19 -9.86 -6.70
CA LYS A 127 -34.57 -11.04 -6.09
C LYS A 127 -35.31 -12.35 -6.43
N ASN A 128 -36.64 -12.32 -6.46
CA ASN A 128 -37.44 -13.48 -6.85
C ASN A 128 -37.32 -13.79 -8.35
N ALA A 129 -37.21 -12.76 -9.21
CA ALA A 129 -36.99 -12.96 -10.64
C ALA A 129 -35.63 -13.63 -10.94
N GLU A 130 -34.61 -13.37 -10.12
CA GLU A 130 -33.30 -14.02 -10.19
C GLU A 130 -33.32 -15.47 -9.66
N ARG A 131 -34.42 -15.91 -9.02
CA ARG A 131 -34.60 -17.25 -8.45
C ARG A 131 -35.99 -17.84 -8.76
N PRO A 132 -36.28 -18.14 -10.03
CA PRO A 132 -37.59 -18.65 -10.42
C PRO A 132 -37.89 -19.98 -9.70
N GLY A 133 -39.01 -20.04 -8.97
CA GLY A 133 -39.50 -21.24 -8.27
C GLY A 133 -39.36 -21.25 -6.74
N GLU A 134 -38.75 -20.24 -6.09
CA GLU A 134 -38.60 -20.23 -4.61
C GLU A 134 -39.90 -19.82 -3.87
N THR A 135 -40.70 -18.85 -4.37
CA THR A 135 -41.96 -18.42 -3.71
C THR A 135 -42.86 -17.58 -4.65
N ASP A 136 -44.18 -17.82 -4.68
CA ASP A 136 -45.20 -16.93 -5.27
C ASP A 136 -45.74 -15.86 -4.28
N GLN A 137 -45.13 -15.75 -3.10
CA GLN A 137 -45.62 -14.93 -1.99
C GLN A 137 -45.45 -13.43 -2.25
N SER A 138 -46.46 -12.61 -1.91
CA SER A 138 -46.38 -11.16 -2.01
C SER A 138 -45.36 -10.58 -1.03
N TYR A 139 -44.79 -9.39 -1.31
CA TYR A 139 -43.87 -8.73 -0.38
C TYR A 139 -44.50 -8.52 1.00
N THR A 140 -45.78 -8.12 1.06
CA THR A 140 -46.46 -7.85 2.34
C THR A 140 -46.59 -9.12 3.18
N ASP A 141 -46.88 -10.25 2.56
CA ASP A 141 -46.97 -11.54 3.28
C ASP A 141 -45.59 -12.07 3.66
N ALA A 142 -44.57 -11.70 2.88
CA ALA A 142 -43.19 -12.11 3.07
C ALA A 142 -42.45 -11.25 4.11
N ASP A 143 -42.84 -9.99 4.31
CA ASP A 143 -42.22 -9.08 5.26
C ASP A 143 -42.79 -9.29 6.66
N LEU A 144 -41.93 -9.75 7.57
CA LEU A 144 -42.35 -10.37 8.82
C LEU A 144 -42.27 -9.44 10.02
N ILE A 145 -42.08 -8.13 9.79
CA ILE A 145 -42.21 -7.18 10.89
C ILE A 145 -43.69 -7.04 11.20
N LYS A 146 -44.07 -7.60 12.35
CA LYS A 146 -45.47 -7.88 12.70
C LYS A 146 -46.22 -6.68 13.23
N ASN A 147 -45.51 -5.69 13.76
CA ASN A 147 -46.09 -4.53 14.39
C ASN A 147 -45.35 -3.26 13.94
N GLU A 148 -46.11 -2.22 13.56
CA GLU A 148 -45.54 -0.90 13.31
C GLU A 148 -44.81 -0.36 14.55
N ASN A 149 -45.23 -0.77 15.76
CA ASN A 149 -44.57 -0.39 17.01
C ASN A 149 -43.13 -0.89 17.11
N ASP A 150 -42.84 -2.15 16.75
CA ASP A 150 -41.46 -2.69 16.78
C ASP A 150 -40.53 -1.86 15.90
N ILE A 151 -41.04 -1.37 14.76
CA ILE A 151 -40.26 -0.55 13.83
C ILE A 151 -39.96 0.81 14.44
N GLU A 152 -40.96 1.45 15.03
CA GLU A 152 -40.78 2.74 15.71
C GLU A 152 -39.85 2.58 16.92
N GLU A 153 -39.96 1.50 17.68
CA GLU A 153 -39.05 1.18 18.79
C GLU A 153 -37.62 0.96 18.30
N PHE A 154 -37.40 0.15 17.25
CA PHE A 154 -36.08 0.00 16.63
C PHE A 154 -35.54 1.32 16.09
N LYS A 155 -36.40 2.14 15.50
CA LYS A 155 -36.01 3.48 15.02
C LYS A 155 -35.64 4.41 16.17
N ASN A 156 -36.21 4.25 17.35
CA ASN A 156 -35.91 5.11 18.49
C ASN A 156 -34.67 4.63 19.26
N ASP A 157 -34.40 3.33 19.32
CA ASP A 157 -33.21 2.77 19.99
C ASP A 157 -31.92 2.83 19.18
N ALA A 158 -32.02 2.70 17.84
CA ALA A 158 -30.85 2.41 17.02
C ALA A 158 -29.72 3.45 17.14
N ASP A 159 -28.53 2.94 17.48
CA ASP A 159 -27.27 3.67 17.47
C ASP A 159 -26.91 4.19 16.06
N VAL A 160 -27.33 3.45 15.01
CA VAL A 160 -27.16 3.84 13.61
C VAL A 160 -28.44 3.58 12.83
N ARG A 161 -28.98 4.64 12.22
CA ARG A 161 -30.12 4.55 11.29
C ARG A 161 -29.74 4.88 9.87
N ILE A 162 -30.03 3.95 8.95
CA ILE A 162 -29.67 4.09 7.54
C ILE A 162 -30.89 3.89 6.66
N ASN A 163 -31.24 4.94 5.90
CA ASN A 163 -32.19 4.84 4.81
C ASN A 163 -31.49 4.24 3.58
N THR A 164 -31.66 2.94 3.40
CA THR A 164 -31.04 2.19 2.31
C THR A 164 -31.66 2.50 0.95
N ALA A 165 -32.75 3.26 0.85
CA ALA A 165 -33.21 3.79 -0.44
C ALA A 165 -32.26 4.84 -1.03
N ARG A 166 -31.35 5.39 -0.22
CA ARG A 166 -30.41 6.46 -0.60
C ARG A 166 -28.95 6.03 -0.54
N THR A 167 -28.67 4.79 -0.19
CA THR A 167 -27.32 4.26 0.00
C THR A 167 -27.25 2.85 -0.55
N ASP A 168 -26.10 2.46 -1.09
CA ASP A 168 -25.83 1.05 -1.40
C ASP A 168 -25.23 0.30 -0.20
N SER A 169 -24.82 -0.95 -0.41
CA SER A 169 -24.23 -1.77 0.65
C SER A 169 -22.84 -1.31 1.08
N ALA A 170 -22.06 -0.71 0.19
CA ALA A 170 -20.75 -0.16 0.53
C ALA A 170 -20.92 1.10 1.38
N ASP A 171 -21.80 2.01 0.99
CA ASP A 171 -22.15 3.21 1.77
C ASP A 171 -22.68 2.85 3.16
N THR A 172 -23.55 1.83 3.22
CA THR A 172 -24.13 1.35 4.47
C THR A 172 -23.04 0.84 5.41
N LEU A 173 -22.10 0.04 4.89
CA LEU A 173 -20.96 -0.44 5.67
C LEU A 173 -20.11 0.72 6.19
N VAL A 174 -19.78 1.72 5.36
CA VAL A 174 -18.97 2.86 5.78
C VAL A 174 -19.59 3.58 6.97
N ARG A 175 -20.89 3.85 6.91
CA ARG A 175 -21.60 4.53 8.01
C ARG A 175 -21.60 3.71 9.30
N VAL A 176 -21.77 2.40 9.20
CA VAL A 176 -21.76 1.49 10.35
C VAL A 176 -20.35 1.35 10.92
N ALA A 177 -19.36 1.08 10.09
CA ALA A 177 -17.96 0.96 10.47
C ALA A 177 -17.41 2.24 11.12
N ALA A 178 -17.84 3.42 10.64
CA ALA A 178 -17.50 4.69 11.26
C ALA A 178 -18.06 4.81 12.69
N ARG A 179 -19.32 4.44 12.92
CA ARG A 179 -19.89 4.42 14.29
C ARG A 179 -19.16 3.45 15.21
N LEU A 180 -18.74 2.31 14.65
CA LEU A 180 -18.01 1.27 15.36
C LEU A 180 -16.53 1.63 15.61
N GLY A 181 -16.03 2.73 15.05
CA GLY A 181 -14.63 3.15 15.21
C GLY A 181 -13.64 2.23 14.50
N LEU A 182 -14.05 1.59 13.39
CA LEU A 182 -13.24 0.58 12.70
C LEU A 182 -12.28 1.17 11.65
N TYR A 183 -12.33 2.48 11.42
CA TYR A 183 -11.45 3.18 10.49
C TYR A 183 -10.26 3.82 11.21
N SER A 184 -9.14 3.91 10.51
CA SER A 184 -7.91 4.47 11.09
C SER A 184 -7.92 5.99 11.05
N GLY A 185 -7.83 6.62 12.23
CA GLY A 185 -7.66 8.08 12.35
C GLY A 185 -6.41 8.59 11.61
N PRO A 186 -6.38 9.85 11.15
CA PRO A 186 -5.29 10.39 10.31
C PRO A 186 -3.93 10.52 11.03
N ASP A 187 -3.91 10.33 12.34
CA ASP A 187 -2.75 10.40 13.22
C ASP A 187 -1.84 9.16 13.16
N ILE A 188 -2.33 8.04 12.61
CA ILE A 188 -1.49 6.85 12.39
C ILE A 188 -0.40 7.16 11.36
N ARG A 189 0.85 7.19 11.84
CA ARG A 189 2.06 7.37 11.03
C ARG A 189 2.84 6.06 10.99
N CYS A 190 2.69 5.31 9.90
CA CYS A 190 3.35 4.00 9.71
C CYS A 190 4.06 3.84 8.36
N VAL A 191 4.09 4.90 7.54
CA VAL A 191 4.75 4.87 6.23
C VAL A 191 6.12 5.54 6.32
N ASP A 192 7.18 4.80 6.00
CA ASP A 192 8.49 5.37 5.75
C ASP A 192 8.73 5.45 4.24
N VAL A 193 9.34 6.54 3.78
CA VAL A 193 9.57 6.79 2.34
C VAL A 193 11.06 6.86 2.04
N VAL A 194 11.53 6.14 1.03
CA VAL A 194 12.91 6.19 0.53
C VAL A 194 12.96 6.93 -0.80
N VAL A 195 13.64 8.06 -0.85
CA VAL A 195 13.84 8.89 -2.06
C VAL A 195 15.31 9.22 -2.27
N GLY A 196 15.67 9.70 -3.46
CA GLY A 196 17.04 10.04 -3.82
C GLY A 196 17.20 11.54 -3.78
N GLY A 197 18.26 12.06 -3.17
CA GLY A 197 18.45 13.51 -3.04
C GLY A 197 19.05 14.20 -4.27
N MET A 198 19.51 13.44 -5.28
CA MET A 198 20.29 13.99 -6.40
C MET A 198 19.74 13.52 -7.74
N TYR A 199 20.59 13.14 -8.68
CA TYR A 199 20.22 12.80 -10.05
C TYR A 199 20.02 11.29 -10.27
N GLY A 200 19.75 10.50 -9.22
CA GLY A 200 19.59 9.06 -9.31
C GLY A 200 20.89 8.27 -9.09
N SER A 201 20.78 6.94 -9.01
CA SER A 201 21.89 6.01 -8.72
C SER A 201 22.65 6.27 -7.41
N GLU A 202 21.97 6.82 -6.40
CA GLU A 202 22.50 7.02 -5.05
C GLU A 202 22.46 5.73 -4.22
N GLY A 203 22.04 4.59 -4.79
CA GLY A 203 21.99 3.33 -4.06
C GLY A 203 20.70 3.05 -3.28
N LYS A 204 19.62 3.78 -3.57
CA LYS A 204 18.30 3.59 -2.94
C LYS A 204 17.85 2.14 -2.88
N GLY A 205 17.98 1.40 -3.97
CA GLY A 205 17.54 0.01 -4.03
C GLY A 205 18.25 -0.90 -3.02
N HIS A 206 19.55 -0.69 -2.83
CA HIS A 206 20.32 -1.43 -1.82
C HIS A 206 19.85 -1.09 -0.40
N ILE A 207 19.58 0.19 -0.11
CA ILE A 207 19.05 0.62 1.18
C ILE A 207 17.63 0.10 1.42
N ALA A 208 16.76 0.18 0.41
CA ALA A 208 15.40 -0.35 0.48
C ALA A 208 15.41 -1.87 0.72
N ALA A 209 16.29 -2.61 0.04
CA ALA A 209 16.46 -4.04 0.27
C ALA A 209 17.06 -4.38 1.65
N TYR A 210 18.02 -3.60 2.14
CA TYR A 210 18.55 -3.73 3.50
C TYR A 210 17.43 -3.55 4.55
N LEU A 211 16.54 -2.60 4.31
CA LEU A 211 15.41 -2.29 5.19
C LEU A 211 14.22 -3.25 5.01
N ALA A 212 14.12 -4.00 3.92
CA ALA A 212 12.91 -4.72 3.51
C ALA A 212 12.37 -5.72 4.55
N ASN A 213 13.22 -6.27 5.42
CA ASN A 213 12.82 -7.19 6.49
C ASN A 213 12.31 -6.48 7.75
N ASP A 214 12.47 -5.15 7.86
CA ASP A 214 11.92 -4.33 8.95
C ASP A 214 10.44 -3.95 8.70
N TYR A 215 9.87 -4.29 7.54
CA TYR A 215 8.53 -3.84 7.12
C TYR A 215 7.59 -4.97 6.74
N ASP A 216 6.31 -4.79 7.04
CA ASP A 216 5.24 -5.72 6.67
C ASP A 216 4.85 -5.58 5.18
N ILE A 217 4.98 -4.36 4.64
CA ILE A 217 4.57 -4.02 3.28
C ILE A 217 5.64 -3.17 2.57
N LEU A 218 5.96 -3.55 1.33
CA LEU A 218 6.80 -2.76 0.42
C LEU A 218 5.95 -2.21 -0.73
N VAL A 219 6.05 -0.92 -0.97
CA VAL A 219 5.30 -0.21 -2.02
C VAL A 219 6.28 0.36 -3.03
N ARG A 220 6.00 0.17 -4.32
CA ARG A 220 6.78 0.75 -5.43
C ARG A 220 5.91 1.69 -6.26
N VAL A 221 6.53 2.76 -6.75
CA VAL A 221 5.95 3.74 -7.69
C VAL A 221 6.92 4.00 -8.84
N GLY A 222 6.49 4.72 -9.89
CA GLY A 222 7.33 5.04 -11.05
C GLY A 222 7.25 4.02 -12.18
N GLY A 223 8.38 3.67 -12.79
CA GLY A 223 8.41 2.78 -13.95
C GLY A 223 9.74 2.07 -14.14
N PRO A 224 9.86 1.23 -15.19
CA PRO A 224 11.04 0.41 -15.46
C PRO A 224 12.27 1.20 -15.93
N ASN A 225 12.22 2.53 -15.90
CA ASN A 225 13.32 3.42 -16.26
C ASN A 225 14.38 3.57 -15.13
N ALA A 226 14.13 3.04 -13.93
CA ALA A 226 15.15 2.87 -12.90
C ALA A 226 15.51 1.39 -12.73
N GLY A 227 16.80 1.08 -12.70
CA GLY A 227 17.30 -0.25 -12.33
C GLY A 227 18.01 -0.20 -10.97
N HIS A 228 17.50 -0.97 -10.01
CA HIS A 228 17.95 -1.04 -8.63
C HIS A 228 18.71 -2.34 -8.40
N THR A 229 20.03 -2.28 -8.56
CA THR A 229 20.90 -3.44 -8.33
C THR A 229 21.14 -3.63 -6.84
N VAL A 230 20.89 -4.84 -6.37
CA VAL A 230 20.96 -5.25 -4.97
C VAL A 230 21.77 -6.54 -4.89
N SER A 231 22.76 -6.54 -4.01
CA SER A 231 23.46 -7.75 -3.58
C SER A 231 22.85 -8.22 -2.27
N SER A 232 22.37 -9.46 -2.23
CA SER A 232 21.77 -10.09 -1.04
C SER A 232 22.28 -11.52 -0.84
N SER A 233 21.78 -12.20 0.19
CA SER A 233 22.05 -13.62 0.44
C SER A 233 21.59 -14.53 -0.71
N SER A 234 20.61 -14.07 -1.51
CA SER A 234 20.13 -14.79 -2.69
C SER A 234 20.95 -14.49 -3.96
N GLY A 235 22.02 -13.70 -3.85
CA GLY A 235 22.86 -13.26 -4.95
C GLY A 235 22.54 -11.84 -5.42
N VAL A 236 23.05 -11.47 -6.59
CA VAL A 236 22.87 -10.14 -7.16
C VAL A 236 21.64 -10.13 -8.07
N TYR A 237 20.76 -9.15 -7.88
CA TYR A 237 19.58 -8.94 -8.72
C TYR A 237 19.38 -7.46 -9.04
N THR A 238 18.80 -7.15 -10.20
CA THR A 238 18.45 -5.76 -10.58
C THR A 238 16.94 -5.61 -10.76
N TYR A 239 16.30 -5.03 -9.74
CA TYR A 239 14.88 -4.74 -9.74
C TYR A 239 14.57 -3.55 -10.65
N HIS A 240 13.48 -3.62 -11.40
CA HIS A 240 13.02 -2.52 -12.24
C HIS A 240 11.61 -2.07 -11.85
N GLN A 241 10.70 -3.03 -11.67
CA GLN A 241 9.30 -2.77 -11.38
C GLN A 241 8.87 -3.32 -10.02
N LEU A 242 9.47 -4.40 -9.53
CA LEU A 242 9.21 -4.86 -8.16
C LEU A 242 9.94 -3.97 -7.14
N PRO A 243 9.42 -3.87 -5.89
CA PRO A 243 10.16 -3.26 -4.80
C PRO A 243 11.50 -3.97 -4.58
N SER A 244 12.54 -3.20 -4.28
CA SER A 244 13.85 -3.75 -3.95
C SER A 244 13.77 -4.58 -2.67
N GLY A 245 14.31 -5.81 -2.72
CA GLY A 245 14.24 -6.77 -1.62
C GLY A 245 13.11 -7.80 -1.76
N ALA A 246 12.26 -7.70 -2.79
CA ALA A 246 11.18 -8.65 -3.05
C ALA A 246 11.61 -10.14 -3.07
N ARG A 247 12.88 -10.44 -3.35
CA ARG A 247 13.40 -11.82 -3.33
C ARG A 247 13.74 -12.35 -1.92
N ASP A 248 14.03 -11.47 -0.97
CA ASP A 248 14.66 -11.80 0.32
C ASP A 248 13.80 -11.41 1.54
N THR A 249 12.50 -11.19 1.33
CA THR A 249 11.53 -10.80 2.36
C THR A 249 10.20 -11.55 2.16
N ASN A 250 9.42 -11.65 3.24
CA ASN A 250 8.04 -12.12 3.21
C ASN A 250 7.00 -10.98 3.17
N ALA A 251 7.47 -9.72 3.14
CA ALA A 251 6.60 -8.55 3.08
C ALA A 251 5.64 -8.61 1.89
N LYS A 252 4.44 -8.07 2.09
CA LYS A 252 3.48 -7.88 1.00
C LYS A 252 3.99 -6.80 0.05
N LEU A 253 3.84 -7.02 -1.25
CA LEU A 253 4.34 -6.14 -2.30
C LEU A 253 3.16 -5.44 -2.96
N LEU A 254 3.19 -4.11 -3.01
CA LEU A 254 2.15 -3.31 -3.67
C LEU A 254 2.75 -2.43 -4.77
N LEU A 255 2.16 -2.46 -5.96
CA LEU A 255 2.51 -1.58 -7.07
C LEU A 255 1.44 -0.49 -7.24
N GLY A 256 1.84 0.78 -7.11
CA GLY A 256 0.92 1.92 -7.03
C GLY A 256 0.22 2.28 -8.36
N PRO A 257 -0.95 2.96 -8.30
CA PRO A 257 -1.73 3.37 -9.48
C PRO A 257 -1.03 4.38 -10.38
N GLY A 258 -0.03 5.11 -9.85
CA GLY A 258 0.79 6.03 -10.62
C GLY A 258 1.83 5.34 -11.51
N MET A 259 2.04 4.03 -11.36
CA MET A 259 3.08 3.32 -12.10
C MET A 259 2.81 3.24 -13.60
N THR A 260 3.91 3.19 -14.35
CA THR A 260 3.93 2.69 -15.73
C THR A 260 4.55 1.30 -15.74
N ILE A 261 3.83 0.31 -16.26
CA ILE A 261 4.18 -1.10 -16.19
C ILE A 261 4.44 -1.65 -17.58
N TYR A 262 5.62 -2.25 -17.79
CA TYR A 262 5.85 -3.12 -18.94
C TYR A 262 5.59 -4.57 -18.51
N ALA A 263 4.43 -5.11 -18.92
CA ALA A 263 3.90 -6.38 -18.41
C ALA A 263 4.85 -7.57 -18.64
N GLU A 264 5.45 -7.68 -19.82
CA GLU A 264 6.37 -8.78 -20.15
C GLU A 264 7.59 -8.79 -19.21
N ALA A 265 8.20 -7.63 -18.96
CA ALA A 265 9.32 -7.54 -18.04
C ALA A 265 8.91 -7.76 -16.58
N LEU A 266 7.71 -7.32 -16.18
CA LEU A 266 7.22 -7.51 -14.81
C LEU A 266 6.98 -9.00 -14.53
N LEU A 267 6.35 -9.72 -15.46
CA LEU A 267 6.11 -11.17 -15.32
C LEU A 267 7.43 -11.94 -15.22
N LYS A 268 8.44 -11.54 -15.98
CA LYS A 268 9.80 -12.09 -15.86
C LYS A 268 10.40 -11.81 -14.48
N GLU A 269 10.29 -10.57 -13.99
CA GLU A 269 10.78 -10.17 -12.66
C GLU A 269 10.09 -10.96 -11.53
N ILE A 270 8.76 -11.17 -11.64
CA ILE A 270 7.95 -11.99 -10.72
C ILE A 270 8.46 -13.43 -10.68
N ALA A 271 8.68 -14.04 -11.84
CA ALA A 271 9.14 -15.42 -11.94
C ALA A 271 10.56 -15.59 -11.38
N GLU A 272 11.49 -14.70 -11.73
CA GLU A 272 12.88 -14.73 -11.25
C GLU A 272 12.97 -14.50 -9.73
N CYS A 273 12.13 -13.61 -9.19
CA CYS A 273 12.05 -13.33 -7.76
C CYS A 273 11.18 -14.32 -6.99
N LYS A 274 10.56 -15.30 -7.66
CA LYS A 274 9.65 -16.30 -7.09
C LYS A 274 8.51 -15.67 -6.27
N VAL A 275 7.94 -14.58 -6.77
CA VAL A 275 6.85 -13.87 -6.10
C VAL A 275 5.54 -14.59 -6.38
N THR A 276 4.82 -14.95 -5.32
CA THR A 276 3.52 -15.63 -5.43
C THR A 276 2.36 -14.63 -5.51
N PRO A 277 1.22 -15.00 -6.12
CA PRO A 277 0.04 -14.13 -6.24
C PRO A 277 -0.51 -13.58 -4.92
N ASP A 278 -0.41 -14.33 -3.82
CA ASP A 278 -0.86 -13.88 -2.49
C ASP A 278 0.02 -12.76 -1.90
N ARG A 279 1.28 -12.65 -2.35
CA ARG A 279 2.25 -11.68 -1.86
C ARG A 279 2.29 -10.39 -2.68
N LEU A 280 1.83 -10.40 -3.94
CA LEU A 280 1.89 -9.25 -4.83
C LEU A 280 0.49 -8.74 -5.19
N PHE A 281 0.33 -7.42 -5.10
CA PHE A 281 -0.84 -6.72 -5.61
C PHE A 281 -0.43 -5.59 -6.54
N ILE A 282 -1.06 -5.54 -7.71
CA ILE A 282 -0.88 -4.50 -8.72
C ILE A 282 -2.16 -3.69 -8.81
N ASP A 283 -2.05 -2.37 -8.63
CA ASP A 283 -3.24 -1.53 -8.75
C ASP A 283 -3.82 -1.60 -10.18
N PRO A 284 -5.14 -1.84 -10.33
CA PRO A 284 -5.79 -1.97 -11.63
C PRO A 284 -5.69 -0.71 -12.51
N GLN A 285 -5.34 0.44 -11.94
CA GLN A 285 -5.18 1.71 -12.64
C GLN A 285 -3.75 2.01 -13.10
N ALA A 286 -2.78 1.14 -12.81
CA ALA A 286 -1.43 1.29 -13.32
C ALA A 286 -1.43 1.25 -14.86
N MET A 287 -0.68 2.16 -15.49
CA MET A 287 -0.67 2.36 -16.93
C MET A 287 0.24 1.33 -17.60
N ILE A 288 -0.22 0.66 -18.67
CA ILE A 288 0.62 -0.30 -19.40
C ILE A 288 1.45 0.42 -20.46
N ILE A 289 2.75 0.14 -20.46
CA ILE A 289 3.69 0.54 -21.51
C ILE A 289 3.52 -0.40 -22.71
N GLU A 290 3.29 0.17 -23.88
CA GLU A 290 3.10 -0.54 -25.14
C GLU A 290 4.32 -0.42 -26.05
N LYS A 291 4.44 -1.30 -27.05
CA LYS A 291 5.57 -1.29 -27.99
C LYS A 291 5.74 0.06 -28.70
N SER A 292 4.64 0.75 -29.01
CA SER A 292 4.63 2.09 -29.61
C SER A 292 5.18 3.18 -28.70
N ASP A 293 5.13 3.00 -27.38
CA ASP A 293 5.70 3.97 -26.43
C ASP A 293 7.24 3.93 -26.49
N PHE A 294 7.85 2.76 -26.73
CA PHE A 294 9.30 2.65 -26.91
C PHE A 294 9.77 3.36 -28.17
N SER A 295 9.07 3.18 -29.29
CA SER A 295 9.42 3.82 -30.57
C SER A 295 9.23 5.34 -30.50
N SER A 296 8.21 5.81 -29.78
CA SER A 296 7.97 7.25 -29.58
C SER A 296 9.05 7.95 -28.76
N GLU A 297 9.84 7.20 -27.97
CA GLU A 297 10.96 7.75 -27.19
C GLU A 297 12.31 7.71 -27.94
N GLU A 298 12.37 7.24 -29.20
CA GLU A 298 13.65 7.11 -29.93
C GLU A 298 14.35 8.46 -30.15
N GLU A 299 13.60 9.50 -30.48
CA GLU A 299 14.15 10.87 -30.63
C GLU A 299 14.59 11.44 -29.27
N LEU A 300 13.87 11.13 -28.20
CA LEU A 300 14.21 11.55 -26.82
C LEU A 300 15.48 10.86 -26.29
N LYS A 301 15.82 9.66 -26.76
CA LYS A 301 17.11 9.03 -26.44
C LYS A 301 18.29 9.88 -26.88
N LYS A 302 18.15 10.61 -28.00
CA LYS A 302 19.19 11.48 -28.57
C LYS A 302 19.23 12.84 -27.86
N SER A 303 18.07 13.45 -27.60
CA SER A 303 18.01 14.83 -27.07
C SER A 303 18.22 14.95 -25.57
N ILE A 304 17.66 14.03 -24.76
CA ILE A 304 17.69 14.11 -23.29
C ILE A 304 18.33 12.89 -22.61
N ALA A 305 19.00 12.03 -23.38
CA ALA A 305 19.57 10.77 -22.90
C ALA A 305 18.53 9.86 -22.20
N SER A 306 17.27 9.86 -22.68
CA SER A 306 16.20 9.00 -22.13
C SER A 306 16.64 7.53 -22.08
N THR A 307 16.17 6.80 -21.07
CA THR A 307 16.36 5.34 -20.99
C THR A 307 15.65 4.61 -22.13
N GLY A 308 14.66 5.26 -22.76
CA GLY A 308 13.93 4.70 -23.90
C GLY A 308 13.14 3.47 -23.54
N ARG A 309 12.52 3.49 -22.36
CA ARG A 309 11.75 2.37 -21.79
C ARG A 309 10.24 2.59 -21.95
N GLY A 310 9.81 3.67 -22.61
CA GLY A 310 8.41 3.98 -22.88
C GLY A 310 7.66 4.59 -21.70
N SER A 311 8.29 4.76 -20.53
CA SER A 311 7.60 5.30 -19.34
C SER A 311 7.08 6.73 -19.54
N GLY A 312 7.85 7.59 -20.21
CA GLY A 312 7.44 8.97 -20.48
C GLY A 312 6.33 9.03 -21.52
N ALA A 313 6.48 8.28 -22.61
CA ALA A 313 5.45 8.18 -23.65
C ALA A 313 4.14 7.58 -23.11
N ALA A 314 4.20 6.53 -22.29
CA ALA A 314 3.02 5.95 -21.65
C ALA A 314 2.33 6.93 -20.69
N ALA A 315 3.10 7.69 -19.90
CA ALA A 315 2.54 8.73 -19.03
C ALA A 315 1.86 9.85 -19.83
N ALA A 316 2.50 10.33 -20.91
CA ALA A 316 1.91 11.31 -21.81
C ALA A 316 0.62 10.78 -22.46
N ARG A 317 0.63 9.51 -22.90
CA ARG A 317 -0.54 8.83 -23.49
C ARG A 317 -1.71 8.78 -22.51
N ARG A 318 -1.47 8.47 -21.23
CA ARG A 318 -2.48 8.53 -20.16
C ARG A 318 -3.14 9.92 -20.06
N ILE A 319 -2.36 10.98 -20.17
CA ILE A 319 -2.84 12.37 -20.08
C ILE A 319 -3.60 12.78 -21.35
N LEU A 320 -3.04 12.52 -22.52
CA LEU A 320 -3.55 12.99 -23.81
C LEU A 320 -4.81 12.24 -24.25
N LEU A 321 -4.95 10.96 -23.90
CA LEU A 321 -6.08 10.12 -24.29
C LEU A 321 -7.15 10.00 -23.19
N ARG A 322 -7.07 10.82 -22.13
CA ARG A 322 -8.15 10.91 -21.12
C ARG A 322 -9.49 11.20 -21.80
N GLY A 323 -10.52 10.43 -21.44
CA GLY A 323 -11.87 10.54 -22.03
C GLY A 323 -12.12 9.68 -23.28
N LYS A 324 -11.08 9.06 -23.87
CA LYS A 324 -11.24 8.11 -24.99
C LYS A 324 -11.30 6.67 -24.46
N ARG A 325 -12.51 6.14 -24.28
CA ARG A 325 -12.72 4.78 -23.75
C ARG A 325 -12.00 3.75 -24.61
N GLY A 326 -11.20 2.88 -23.98
CA GLY A 326 -10.43 1.83 -24.66
C GLY A 326 -9.18 2.29 -25.40
N ALA A 327 -8.83 3.59 -25.36
CA ALA A 327 -7.64 4.10 -26.06
C ALA A 327 -6.32 3.87 -25.29
N VAL A 328 -6.41 3.42 -24.04
CA VAL A 328 -5.27 3.07 -23.19
C VAL A 328 -5.52 1.72 -22.54
N ARG A 329 -4.45 0.97 -22.29
CA ARG A 329 -4.49 -0.25 -21.49
C ARG A 329 -3.98 0.04 -20.08
N LEU A 330 -4.72 -0.43 -19.10
CA LEU A 330 -4.33 -0.42 -17.69
C LEU A 330 -4.04 -1.85 -17.23
N ALA A 331 -3.50 -2.03 -16.03
CA ALA A 331 -3.16 -3.36 -15.50
C ALA A 331 -4.34 -4.34 -15.51
N ARG A 332 -5.55 -3.86 -15.23
CA ARG A 332 -6.80 -4.66 -15.31
C ARG A 332 -7.16 -5.16 -16.71
N ASP A 333 -6.59 -4.55 -17.76
CA ASP A 333 -6.86 -4.90 -19.15
C ASP A 333 -5.80 -5.87 -19.72
N VAL A 334 -4.96 -6.46 -18.84
CA VAL A 334 -3.90 -7.42 -19.18
C VAL A 334 -4.24 -8.76 -18.53
N PRO A 335 -4.72 -9.76 -19.30
CA PRO A 335 -5.10 -11.08 -18.77
C PRO A 335 -3.98 -11.75 -17.98
N GLU A 336 -2.73 -11.60 -18.40
CA GLU A 336 -1.57 -12.21 -17.76
C GLU A 336 -1.28 -11.63 -16.36
N LEU A 337 -1.83 -10.45 -16.05
CA LEU A 337 -1.71 -9.80 -14.73
C LEU A 337 -2.91 -10.08 -13.82
N GLU A 338 -3.98 -10.75 -14.31
CA GLU A 338 -5.18 -11.07 -13.53
C GLU A 338 -4.85 -11.66 -12.14
N PRO A 339 -3.92 -12.62 -11.97
CA PRO A 339 -3.65 -13.19 -10.65
C PRO A 339 -3.12 -12.18 -9.60
N PHE A 340 -2.62 -11.03 -10.05
CA PHE A 340 -2.00 -10.01 -9.21
C PHE A 340 -2.83 -8.71 -9.15
N VAL A 341 -3.85 -8.57 -9.99
CA VAL A 341 -4.68 -7.36 -10.09
C VAL A 341 -6.00 -7.61 -9.38
N GLY A 342 -6.44 -6.66 -8.55
CA GLY A 342 -7.67 -6.85 -7.78
C GLY A 342 -8.93 -7.02 -8.64
N ASP A 343 -9.79 -7.98 -8.24
CA ASP A 343 -11.04 -8.34 -8.94
C ASP A 343 -12.16 -7.28 -8.88
N LYS A 344 -12.00 -6.18 -8.13
CA LYS A 344 -13.11 -5.27 -7.75
C LYS A 344 -12.87 -3.81 -8.17
N PRO A 345 -13.55 -3.29 -9.22
CA PRO A 345 -13.57 -1.86 -9.51
C PRO A 345 -14.30 -1.05 -8.41
N PRO A 346 -14.08 0.27 -8.30
CA PRO A 346 -12.80 1.00 -8.26
C PRO A 346 -12.38 1.36 -6.82
N TYR A 347 -13.14 0.98 -5.79
CA TYR A 347 -12.89 1.38 -4.39
C TYR A 347 -12.58 0.22 -3.44
N ARG A 348 -12.48 -1.02 -3.96
CA ARG A 348 -12.20 -2.22 -3.13
C ARG A 348 -11.19 -3.20 -3.72
N GLY A 349 -10.84 -3.06 -4.99
CA GLY A 349 -9.72 -3.76 -5.63
C GLY A 349 -8.62 -2.78 -6.03
N ALA A 350 -8.44 -1.67 -5.30
CA ALA A 350 -7.35 -0.73 -5.47
C ALA A 350 -6.38 -0.82 -4.29
N ILE A 351 -5.16 -0.33 -4.45
CA ILE A 351 -4.12 -0.36 -3.42
C ILE A 351 -4.58 0.27 -2.09
N VAL A 352 -5.49 1.25 -2.16
CA VAL A 352 -6.05 1.97 -1.00
C VAL A 352 -6.74 1.02 -0.01
N ALA A 353 -7.39 -0.05 -0.49
CA ALA A 353 -8.01 -1.03 0.41
C ALA A 353 -6.96 -1.81 1.21
N HIS A 354 -5.83 -2.18 0.58
CA HIS A 354 -4.71 -2.80 1.27
C HIS A 354 -4.04 -1.85 2.26
N LEU A 355 -3.88 -0.58 1.88
CA LEU A 355 -3.33 0.45 2.75
C LEU A 355 -4.22 0.71 3.97
N GLU A 356 -5.55 0.79 3.81
CA GLU A 356 -6.47 1.01 4.92
C GLU A 356 -6.44 -0.16 5.93
N THR A 357 -6.40 -1.40 5.43
CA THR A 357 -6.19 -2.58 6.29
C THR A 357 -4.87 -2.48 7.04
N ALA A 358 -3.78 -2.12 6.34
CA ALA A 358 -2.46 -1.97 6.95
C ALA A 358 -2.44 -0.89 8.03
N TYR A 359 -3.08 0.26 7.81
CA TYR A 359 -3.21 1.32 8.80
C TYR A 359 -3.96 0.84 10.05
N ARG A 360 -5.03 0.08 9.86
CA ARG A 360 -5.87 -0.43 10.95
C ARG A 360 -5.14 -1.48 11.78
N GLU A 361 -4.35 -2.33 11.13
CA GLU A 361 -3.58 -3.40 11.76
C GLU A 361 -2.24 -2.91 12.33
N GLY A 362 -1.91 -1.63 12.15
CA GLY A 362 -0.66 -1.04 12.62
C GLY A 362 0.57 -1.56 11.86
N GLN A 363 0.38 -2.05 10.64
CA GLN A 363 1.44 -2.58 9.79
C GLN A 363 2.38 -1.45 9.33
N SER A 364 3.65 -1.80 9.23
CA SER A 364 4.73 -0.94 8.77
C SER A 364 4.86 -0.99 7.24
N ILE A 365 4.96 0.19 6.62
CA ILE A 365 4.99 0.33 5.16
C ILE A 365 6.26 1.05 4.72
N LEU A 366 6.99 0.48 3.75
CA LEU A 366 8.12 1.13 3.09
C LEU A 366 7.75 1.51 1.66
N LEU A 367 7.66 2.81 1.37
CA LEU A 367 7.47 3.34 0.02
C LEU A 367 8.80 3.64 -0.65
N GLU A 368 9.07 2.97 -1.77
CA GLU A 368 10.30 3.11 -2.53
C GLU A 368 10.11 3.98 -3.78
N GLY A 369 10.70 5.18 -3.77
CA GLY A 369 10.75 6.07 -4.92
C GLY A 369 11.77 5.63 -5.99
N THR A 370 11.57 6.14 -7.21
CA THR A 370 12.49 5.96 -8.34
C THR A 370 13.23 7.27 -8.64
N GLN A 371 14.45 7.16 -9.19
CA GLN A 371 15.30 8.32 -9.52
C GLN A 371 15.56 9.24 -8.29
N GLY A 372 16.06 10.45 -8.49
CA GLY A 372 16.32 11.41 -7.40
C GLY A 372 15.68 12.77 -7.65
N SER A 373 15.66 13.63 -6.63
CA SER A 373 15.03 14.96 -6.63
C SER A 373 15.48 15.84 -7.79
N GLY A 374 16.75 15.77 -8.17
CA GLY A 374 17.32 16.52 -9.29
C GLY A 374 16.78 16.08 -10.66
N LEU A 375 16.04 14.97 -10.75
CA LEU A 375 15.36 14.52 -11.97
C LEU A 375 13.85 14.77 -11.95
N SER A 376 13.31 15.48 -10.96
CA SER A 376 11.89 15.84 -10.93
C SER A 376 11.50 16.64 -12.17
N ILE A 377 10.36 16.31 -12.79
CA ILE A 377 9.82 17.06 -13.93
C ILE A 377 9.53 18.54 -13.61
N PHE A 378 9.21 18.84 -12.35
CA PHE A 378 8.85 20.20 -11.91
C PHE A 378 10.01 20.95 -11.28
N HIS A 379 10.89 20.24 -10.58
CA HIS A 379 11.90 20.85 -9.71
C HIS A 379 13.35 20.57 -10.14
N GLY A 380 13.56 19.72 -11.14
CA GLY A 380 14.87 19.49 -11.75
C GLY A 380 15.19 20.49 -12.88
N PRO A 381 16.40 20.42 -13.46
CA PRO A 381 16.81 21.27 -14.57
C PRO A 381 16.17 20.81 -15.88
N TYR A 382 14.89 21.13 -16.06
CA TYR A 382 14.14 20.86 -17.29
C TYR A 382 14.87 21.44 -18.52
N PRO A 383 14.94 20.72 -19.66
CA PRO A 383 14.23 19.47 -20.00
C PRO A 383 14.94 18.17 -19.58
N TYR A 384 16.08 18.24 -18.90
CA TYR A 384 16.93 17.07 -18.60
C TYR A 384 16.48 16.34 -17.32
N VAL A 385 15.23 15.89 -17.31
CA VAL A 385 14.53 15.35 -16.15
C VAL A 385 13.72 14.11 -16.56
N THR A 386 13.16 13.40 -15.58
CA THR A 386 12.21 12.32 -15.89
C THR A 386 10.80 12.88 -16.12
N SER A 387 9.85 12.02 -16.48
CA SER A 387 8.48 12.39 -16.83
C SER A 387 7.53 12.53 -15.63
N ARG A 388 8.07 12.58 -14.41
CA ARG A 388 7.32 12.60 -13.15
C ARG A 388 8.03 13.41 -12.07
N ASP A 389 7.30 13.74 -11.01
CA ASP A 389 7.93 14.22 -9.78
C ASP A 389 8.50 13.04 -8.97
N THR A 390 9.76 13.16 -8.58
CA THR A 390 10.54 12.12 -7.90
C THR A 390 10.70 12.38 -6.40
N ASN A 391 10.13 13.49 -5.92
CA ASN A 391 10.14 13.87 -4.51
C ASN A 391 9.04 13.13 -3.74
N VAL A 392 9.10 13.18 -2.41
CA VAL A 392 8.18 12.48 -1.49
C VAL A 392 6.71 12.76 -1.84
N ALA A 393 6.33 14.02 -2.11
CA ALA A 393 4.96 14.37 -2.46
C ALA A 393 4.49 13.63 -3.73
N GLY A 394 5.30 13.59 -4.78
CA GLY A 394 5.03 12.83 -6.00
C GLY A 394 4.95 11.32 -5.76
N CYS A 395 5.86 10.76 -4.95
CA CYS A 395 5.83 9.34 -4.60
C CYS A 395 4.55 8.96 -3.85
N LEU A 396 4.13 9.77 -2.87
CA LEU A 396 2.91 9.56 -2.09
C LEU A 396 1.64 9.64 -2.96
N ALA A 397 1.59 10.65 -3.84
CA ALA A 397 0.47 10.82 -4.77
C ALA A 397 0.32 9.61 -5.70
N GLU A 398 1.42 9.08 -6.22
CA GLU A 398 1.40 7.88 -7.08
C GLU A 398 1.08 6.59 -6.35
N ALA A 399 1.34 6.52 -5.04
CA ALA A 399 1.02 5.37 -4.19
C ALA A 399 -0.42 5.41 -3.63
N GLY A 400 -1.09 6.57 -3.66
CA GLY A 400 -2.37 6.77 -2.98
C GLY A 400 -2.23 6.89 -1.46
N ILE A 401 -1.09 7.40 -0.97
CA ILE A 401 -0.80 7.56 0.45
C ILE A 401 -0.95 9.03 0.85
N SER A 402 -1.69 9.29 1.93
CA SER A 402 -1.82 10.65 2.48
C SER A 402 -0.51 11.10 3.15
N PRO A 403 -0.06 12.35 2.99
CA PRO A 403 1.11 12.88 3.68
C PRO A 403 1.08 12.72 5.20
N SER A 404 -0.11 12.75 5.81
CA SER A 404 -0.30 12.55 7.26
C SER A 404 0.11 11.16 7.75
N ARG A 405 0.19 10.15 6.86
CA ARG A 405 0.62 8.77 7.17
C ARG A 405 2.13 8.61 7.25
N VAL A 406 2.90 9.60 6.80
CA VAL A 406 4.36 9.53 6.76
C VAL A 406 4.94 9.65 8.16
N ARG A 407 5.75 8.66 8.53
CA ARG A 407 6.50 8.59 9.79
C ARG A 407 7.95 9.03 9.59
N ARG A 408 8.65 8.49 8.58
CA ARG A 408 10.02 8.88 8.24
C ARG A 408 10.21 9.12 6.75
N ILE A 409 11.17 9.97 6.44
CA ILE A 409 11.62 10.25 5.09
C ILE A 409 13.13 10.02 5.07
N LEU A 410 13.55 8.94 4.40
CA LEU A 410 14.92 8.55 4.21
C LEU A 410 15.40 9.06 2.85
N MET A 411 16.24 10.08 2.86
CA MET A 411 16.80 10.63 1.63
C MET A 411 18.21 10.11 1.40
N VAL A 412 18.37 9.36 0.31
CA VAL A 412 19.62 8.70 -0.05
C VAL A 412 20.49 9.62 -0.88
N VAL A 413 21.74 9.78 -0.47
CA VAL A 413 22.76 10.61 -1.09
C VAL A 413 24.09 9.85 -1.22
N ARG A 414 24.91 10.24 -2.20
CA ARG A 414 26.28 9.77 -2.43
C ARG A 414 27.24 10.97 -2.45
N PRO A 415 28.51 10.83 -2.05
CA PRO A 415 29.47 11.94 -1.97
C PRO A 415 29.82 12.54 -3.33
N THR A 416 29.69 11.76 -4.41
CA THR A 416 29.96 12.20 -5.77
C THR A 416 28.71 12.05 -6.63
N PRO A 417 27.88 13.10 -6.80
CA PRO A 417 26.71 13.04 -7.65
C PRO A 417 27.07 12.57 -9.06
N ILE A 418 26.16 11.84 -9.69
CA ILE A 418 26.37 11.32 -11.05
C ILE A 418 25.21 11.66 -11.98
N ARG A 419 25.48 11.72 -13.28
CA ARG A 419 24.45 11.73 -14.33
C ARG A 419 24.76 10.68 -15.39
N VAL A 420 23.74 10.25 -16.14
CA VAL A 420 23.92 9.34 -17.28
C VAL A 420 24.81 10.03 -18.33
N GLY A 421 25.78 9.33 -18.91
CA GLY A 421 26.63 9.89 -19.96
C GLY A 421 25.86 10.30 -21.22
N ASN A 422 26.39 11.30 -21.93
CA ASN A 422 25.82 11.80 -23.17
C ASN A 422 25.89 10.70 -24.27
N PRO A 423 24.80 10.41 -25.01
CA PRO A 423 24.76 9.30 -25.98
C PRO A 423 25.83 9.40 -27.06
N ASP A 424 26.16 10.63 -27.47
CA ASP A 424 27.02 10.92 -28.61
C ASP A 424 28.36 11.59 -28.21
N GLY A 425 28.72 11.57 -26.92
CA GLY A 425 29.92 12.25 -26.41
C GLY A 425 29.87 13.79 -26.43
N GLY A 426 28.76 14.39 -26.89
CA GLY A 426 28.51 15.84 -26.81
C GLY A 426 28.40 16.35 -25.36
N LYS A 427 28.24 17.66 -25.15
CA LYS A 427 28.19 18.28 -23.81
C LYS A 427 26.79 18.57 -23.25
N GLU A 428 25.73 18.44 -24.05
CA GLU A 428 24.42 19.06 -23.72
C GLU A 428 23.23 18.11 -23.50
N THR A 429 23.38 16.78 -23.66
CA THR A 429 22.19 15.90 -23.75
C THR A 429 21.72 15.31 -22.42
N SER A 430 22.60 15.18 -21.42
CA SER A 430 22.23 14.68 -20.09
C SER A 430 22.07 15.77 -19.03
N GLY A 431 22.09 17.05 -19.43
CA GLY A 431 21.86 18.21 -18.58
C GLY A 431 23.04 18.64 -17.70
N PRO A 432 22.88 19.71 -16.90
CA PRO A 432 23.97 20.24 -16.09
C PRO A 432 24.35 19.31 -14.93
N LEU A 433 25.65 19.30 -14.60
CA LEU A 433 26.25 18.71 -13.40
C LEU A 433 27.34 19.72 -12.97
N LYS A 434 27.36 20.18 -11.72
CA LYS A 434 28.41 21.10 -11.26
C LYS A 434 29.65 20.30 -10.87
N HIS A 435 30.80 20.98 -10.88
CA HIS A 435 32.07 20.42 -10.40
C HIS A 435 32.41 19.07 -11.05
N GLU A 436 32.17 18.93 -12.36
CA GLU A 436 32.45 17.70 -13.08
C GLU A 436 33.93 17.32 -12.99
N VAL A 437 34.16 16.04 -12.73
CA VAL A 437 35.48 15.41 -12.64
C VAL A 437 35.45 14.03 -13.28
N THR A 438 36.59 13.39 -13.33
CA THR A 438 36.73 12.01 -13.79
C THR A 438 36.66 11.03 -12.61
N PHE A 439 36.25 9.79 -12.88
CA PHE A 439 36.32 8.74 -11.86
C PHE A 439 37.77 8.41 -11.45
N ALA A 440 38.76 8.66 -12.33
CA ALA A 440 40.18 8.52 -11.98
C ALA A 440 40.62 9.53 -10.92
N GLU A 441 40.15 10.79 -11.01
CA GLU A 441 40.40 11.81 -9.98
C GLU A 441 39.69 11.46 -8.67
N VAL A 442 38.43 10.98 -8.73
CA VAL A 442 37.69 10.50 -7.56
C VAL A 442 38.44 9.36 -6.87
N ALA A 443 38.91 8.36 -7.64
CA ALA A 443 39.68 7.25 -7.10
C ALA A 443 40.99 7.72 -6.47
N THR A 444 41.74 8.58 -7.14
CA THR A 444 43.00 9.12 -6.62
C THR A 444 42.79 9.83 -5.28
N GLN A 445 41.75 10.67 -5.15
CA GLN A 445 41.45 11.37 -3.91
C GLN A 445 40.96 10.43 -2.79
N ALA A 446 40.20 9.39 -3.15
CA ALA A 446 39.73 8.41 -2.19
C ALA A 446 40.81 7.38 -1.79
N GLY A 447 41.92 7.27 -2.53
CA GLY A 447 42.88 6.18 -2.39
C GLY A 447 42.38 4.83 -2.93
N LEU A 448 41.48 4.87 -3.93
CA LEU A 448 40.93 3.70 -4.63
C LEU A 448 41.66 3.44 -5.95
N ASP A 449 41.44 2.26 -6.52
CA ASP A 449 41.90 1.92 -7.87
C ASP A 449 41.03 2.59 -8.95
N ALA A 450 41.68 3.33 -9.87
CA ALA A 450 41.01 4.10 -10.91
C ALA A 450 40.33 3.22 -11.99
N ASP A 451 40.91 2.06 -12.30
CA ASP A 451 40.35 1.14 -13.29
C ASP A 451 39.13 0.42 -12.71
N GLU A 452 39.18 0.06 -11.43
CA GLU A 452 38.08 -0.58 -10.72
C GLU A 452 36.85 0.32 -10.67
N ILE A 453 36.98 1.56 -10.18
CA ILE A 453 35.84 2.50 -10.07
C ILE A 453 35.21 2.79 -11.44
N THR A 454 36.03 2.91 -12.48
CA THR A 454 35.56 3.26 -13.84
C THR A 454 34.75 2.12 -14.45
N LYS A 455 35.15 0.87 -14.21
CA LYS A 455 34.40 -0.32 -14.65
C LYS A 455 33.05 -0.46 -13.94
N LEU A 456 32.96 0.00 -12.69
CA LEU A 456 31.78 -0.16 -11.84
C LEU A 456 30.71 0.91 -12.08
N GLU A 457 31.13 2.10 -12.49
CA GLU A 457 30.24 3.24 -12.68
C GLU A 457 29.64 3.28 -14.09
N ILE A 458 28.96 2.18 -14.42
CA ILE A 458 28.16 2.00 -15.63
C ILE A 458 26.67 1.90 -15.24
N THR A 459 25.77 2.52 -16.02
CA THR A 459 24.33 2.48 -15.71
C THR A 459 23.76 1.07 -15.75
N SER A 460 22.85 0.74 -14.83
CA SER A 460 22.25 -0.59 -14.72
C SER A 460 21.37 -0.93 -15.93
N THR A 461 20.58 0.03 -16.41
CA THR A 461 19.56 -0.18 -17.45
C THR A 461 20.07 0.02 -18.88
N THR A 462 20.90 1.05 -19.12
CA THR A 462 21.37 1.43 -20.47
C THR A 462 22.82 1.06 -20.75
N LYS A 463 23.57 0.57 -19.74
CA LYS A 463 24.98 0.19 -19.84
C LYS A 463 25.89 1.30 -20.40
N ARG A 464 25.59 2.56 -20.05
CA ARG A 464 26.37 3.75 -20.44
C ARG A 464 27.34 4.18 -19.34
N PRO A 465 28.49 4.78 -19.69
CA PRO A 465 29.35 5.47 -18.72
C PRO A 465 28.59 6.58 -18.00
N ARG A 466 28.97 6.86 -16.75
CA ARG A 466 28.40 7.94 -15.94
C ARG A 466 29.29 9.18 -15.99
N ARG A 467 28.69 10.37 -15.97
CA ARG A 467 29.36 11.62 -15.59
C ARG A 467 29.35 11.70 -14.07
N VAL A 468 30.41 12.25 -13.49
CA VAL A 468 30.56 12.40 -12.03
C VAL A 468 31.01 13.82 -11.70
N GLY A 469 30.54 14.32 -10.56
CA GLY A 469 30.96 15.61 -10.01
C GLY A 469 31.20 15.53 -8.52
N TRP A 470 31.79 16.58 -7.96
CA TRP A 470 31.88 16.75 -6.51
C TRP A 470 30.52 17.12 -5.90
N PHE A 471 30.36 16.87 -4.59
CA PHE A 471 29.11 17.06 -3.89
C PHE A 471 28.55 18.49 -4.05
N GLU A 472 27.28 18.58 -4.47
CA GLU A 472 26.59 19.86 -4.68
C GLU A 472 25.74 20.25 -3.47
N TRP A 473 26.33 21.04 -2.55
CA TRP A 473 25.64 21.45 -1.31
C TRP A 473 24.35 22.24 -1.55
N ASP A 474 24.32 23.12 -2.55
CA ASP A 474 23.15 23.90 -2.95
C ASP A 474 22.01 22.98 -3.45
N GLN A 475 22.33 22.04 -4.34
CA GLN A 475 21.37 21.04 -4.81
C GLN A 475 20.84 20.19 -3.64
N PHE A 476 21.73 19.72 -2.77
CA PHE A 476 21.36 18.93 -1.59
C PHE A 476 20.43 19.71 -0.66
N ARG A 477 20.70 21.00 -0.42
CA ARG A 477 19.83 21.84 0.40
C ARG A 477 18.45 22.02 -0.25
N ASN A 478 18.39 22.22 -1.56
CA ASN A 478 17.12 22.29 -2.29
C ASN A 478 16.33 20.97 -2.20
N ALA A 479 17.00 19.83 -2.33
CA ALA A 479 16.38 18.52 -2.12
C ALA A 479 15.85 18.36 -0.68
N CYS A 480 16.56 18.86 0.33
CA CYS A 480 16.09 18.88 1.71
C CYS A 480 14.81 19.72 1.88
N VAL A 481 14.69 20.86 1.19
CA VAL A 481 13.48 21.70 1.23
C VAL A 481 12.28 20.96 0.62
N LEU A 482 12.49 20.28 -0.51
CA LEU A 482 11.42 19.56 -1.22
C LEU A 482 10.94 18.31 -0.49
N ASN A 483 11.84 17.62 0.22
CA ASN A 483 11.54 16.32 0.81
C ASN A 483 11.43 16.34 2.34
N ALA A 484 11.92 17.39 3.01
CA ALA A 484 11.96 17.50 4.47
C ALA A 484 12.42 16.18 5.15
N PRO A 485 13.63 15.68 4.83
CA PRO A 485 14.09 14.38 5.29
C PRO A 485 14.12 14.32 6.82
N THR A 486 13.65 13.22 7.40
CA THR A 486 13.88 12.92 8.82
C THR A 486 15.23 12.25 9.02
N ASP A 487 15.75 11.64 7.96
CA ASP A 487 16.93 10.80 7.95
C ASP A 487 17.67 10.96 6.62
N ILE A 488 18.99 11.16 6.70
CA ILE A 488 19.88 11.08 5.55
C ILE A 488 20.53 9.70 5.53
N VAL A 489 20.63 9.12 4.33
CA VAL A 489 21.37 7.89 4.09
C VAL A 489 22.54 8.19 3.18
N LEU A 490 23.76 8.11 3.70
CA LEU A 490 24.98 8.29 2.91
C LEU A 490 25.41 6.94 2.34
N THR A 491 25.58 6.85 1.02
CA THR A 491 26.12 5.67 0.34
C THR A 491 27.46 5.96 -0.30
N PHE A 492 28.18 4.91 -0.70
CA PHE A 492 29.53 5.02 -1.28
C PHE A 492 30.50 5.79 -0.37
N ALA A 493 30.51 5.52 0.94
CA ALA A 493 31.44 6.22 1.84
C ALA A 493 32.91 5.93 1.49
N ASP A 494 33.20 4.79 0.87
CA ASP A 494 34.50 4.44 0.27
C ASP A 494 34.99 5.47 -0.75
N TYR A 495 34.09 6.20 -1.42
CA TYR A 495 34.48 7.24 -2.39
C TYR A 495 34.95 8.53 -1.73
N LEU A 496 34.77 8.69 -0.41
CA LEU A 496 35.42 9.75 0.36
C LEU A 496 36.82 9.32 0.82
N ASN A 497 36.98 8.04 1.16
CA ASN A 497 38.25 7.44 1.56
C ASN A 497 38.15 5.90 1.58
N VAL A 498 39.14 5.22 1.02
CA VAL A 498 39.22 3.76 0.92
C VAL A 498 39.15 3.05 2.28
N ILE A 499 39.64 3.67 3.36
CA ILE A 499 39.57 3.11 4.71
C ILE A 499 38.12 2.84 5.14
N ASN A 500 37.17 3.62 4.63
CA ASN A 500 35.75 3.42 4.94
C ASN A 500 35.21 2.08 4.44
N LYS A 501 35.81 1.48 3.39
CA LYS A 501 35.38 0.19 2.81
C LYS A 501 35.17 -0.86 3.90
N ASP A 502 36.05 -0.88 4.90
CA ASP A 502 36.04 -1.89 5.98
C ASP A 502 35.43 -1.42 7.29
N ALA A 503 34.94 -0.18 7.36
CA ALA A 503 34.26 0.31 8.55
C ALA A 503 32.95 -0.47 8.81
N ARG A 504 32.70 -0.78 10.08
CA ARG A 504 31.49 -1.44 10.60
C ARG A 504 30.83 -0.63 11.73
N ARG A 505 31.54 0.35 12.28
CA ARG A 505 31.07 1.31 13.27
C ARG A 505 31.42 2.73 12.84
N PHE A 506 30.65 3.71 13.30
CA PHE A 506 30.82 5.11 12.92
C PHE A 506 32.23 5.64 13.24
N GLU A 507 32.79 5.26 14.39
CA GLU A 507 34.09 5.72 14.88
C GLU A 507 35.27 5.14 14.07
N GLN A 508 35.01 4.16 13.21
CA GLN A 508 36.01 3.57 12.31
C GLN A 508 36.10 4.30 10.97
N LEU A 509 35.18 5.23 10.70
CA LEU A 509 35.22 6.02 9.47
C LEU A 509 36.40 6.98 9.49
N HIS A 510 36.91 7.30 8.30
CA HIS A 510 37.93 8.31 8.13
C HIS A 510 37.45 9.67 8.69
N ILE A 511 38.37 10.44 9.27
CA ILE A 511 38.01 11.71 9.94
C ILE A 511 37.31 12.70 9.00
N ASP A 512 37.71 12.75 7.73
CA ASP A 512 37.06 13.64 6.75
C ASP A 512 35.67 13.14 6.36
N THR A 513 35.42 11.83 6.42
CA THR A 513 34.09 11.27 6.23
C THR A 513 33.16 11.60 7.39
N ILE A 514 33.67 11.56 8.63
CA ILE A 514 32.93 12.01 9.80
C ILE A 514 32.58 13.50 9.66
N LYS A 515 33.54 14.36 9.28
CA LYS A 515 33.28 15.79 9.05
C LYS A 515 32.27 16.03 7.93
N PHE A 516 32.37 15.29 6.82
CA PHE A 516 31.41 15.37 5.72
C PHE A 516 29.99 14.98 6.19
N ILE A 517 29.88 13.95 7.02
CA ILE A 517 28.60 13.56 7.64
C ILE A 517 28.07 14.67 8.53
N GLU A 518 28.90 15.29 9.37
CA GLU A 518 28.46 16.42 10.20
C GLU A 518 27.95 17.60 9.36
N GLU A 519 28.58 17.89 8.22
CA GLU A 519 28.11 18.91 7.28
C GLU A 519 26.78 18.53 6.63
N LEU A 520 26.61 17.27 6.20
CA LEU A 520 25.31 16.77 5.74
C LEU A 520 24.22 16.95 6.80
N GLU A 521 24.52 16.65 8.05
CA GLU A 521 23.58 16.79 9.17
C GLU A 521 23.22 18.26 9.42
N ARG A 522 24.21 19.17 9.38
CA ARG A 522 23.98 20.63 9.50
C ARG A 522 23.17 21.18 8.34
N VAL A 523 23.48 20.81 7.09
CA VAL A 523 22.80 21.33 5.90
C VAL A 523 21.38 20.77 5.78
N SER A 524 21.17 19.50 6.12
CA SER A 524 19.83 18.89 6.07
C SER A 524 18.96 19.20 7.30
N GLN A 525 19.59 19.54 8.43
CA GLN A 525 18.95 19.57 9.75
C GLN A 525 18.35 18.21 10.15
N ALA A 526 18.93 17.12 9.61
CA ALA A 526 18.52 15.74 9.84
C ALA A 526 19.74 14.86 10.12
N PRO A 527 19.64 13.83 10.97
CA PRO A 527 20.72 12.87 11.19
C PRO A 527 21.09 12.10 9.92
N VAL A 528 22.37 11.76 9.75
CA VAL A 528 22.78 10.68 8.86
C VAL A 528 22.62 9.37 9.63
N SER A 529 21.49 8.68 9.44
CA SER A 529 21.13 7.52 10.24
C SER A 529 21.59 6.20 9.65
N LEU A 530 21.86 6.14 8.34
CA LEU A 530 22.43 4.98 7.68
C LEU A 530 23.65 5.40 6.83
N ILE A 531 24.72 4.60 6.88
CA ILE A 531 25.93 4.83 6.10
C ILE A 531 26.29 3.53 5.40
N ASN A 532 26.12 3.48 4.08
CA ASN A 532 26.64 2.40 3.27
C ASN A 532 28.11 2.67 2.93
N THR A 533 28.99 1.80 3.42
CA THR A 533 30.44 1.92 3.32
C THR A 533 30.98 1.52 1.97
N ARG A 534 30.29 0.59 1.29
CA ARG A 534 30.56 0.14 -0.08
C ARG A 534 29.37 -0.64 -0.60
N PHE A 535 29.27 -0.83 -1.91
CA PHE A 535 28.32 -1.79 -2.47
C PHE A 535 28.92 -3.20 -2.44
N PRO A 536 28.25 -4.21 -1.86
CA PRO A 536 28.77 -5.57 -1.83
C PRO A 536 28.97 -6.13 -3.24
N ARG A 537 30.15 -6.66 -3.51
CA ARG A 537 30.56 -7.22 -4.81
C ARG A 537 30.81 -8.72 -4.66
N ASP A 538 30.68 -9.43 -5.76
CA ASP A 538 31.09 -10.84 -5.87
C ASP A 538 32.59 -10.89 -6.14
N GLU A 539 33.39 -10.77 -5.08
CA GLU A 539 34.82 -11.10 -5.10
C GLU A 539 34.93 -12.58 -4.72
N GLU A 540 35.31 -13.44 -5.68
CA GLU A 540 35.60 -14.86 -5.46
C GLU A 540 34.53 -15.63 -4.64
N GLN A 541 33.23 -15.44 -4.95
CA GLN A 541 32.09 -16.13 -4.35
C GLN A 541 31.81 -15.83 -2.86
N LYS A 542 32.38 -14.77 -2.29
CA LYS A 542 32.07 -14.30 -0.93
C LYS A 542 31.60 -12.85 -0.93
N ILE A 543 30.29 -12.64 -1.04
CA ILE A 543 29.68 -11.32 -0.90
C ILE A 543 29.62 -10.95 0.59
N ASP A 544 30.44 -10.00 1.04
CA ASP A 544 30.27 -9.41 2.38
C ASP A 544 29.12 -8.40 2.36
N LEU A 545 27.96 -8.85 2.85
CA LEU A 545 26.73 -8.06 2.94
C LEU A 545 26.76 -7.02 4.08
N ARG A 546 27.73 -7.10 5.02
CA ARG A 546 27.87 -6.12 6.11
C ARG A 546 28.56 -4.86 5.62
N SER A 547 27.77 -4.05 4.93
CA SER A 547 28.24 -2.80 4.32
C SER A 547 27.45 -1.58 4.79
N VAL A 548 26.46 -1.75 5.68
CA VAL A 548 25.65 -0.64 6.21
C VAL A 548 25.92 -0.49 7.70
N ILE A 549 26.32 0.71 8.11
CA ILE A 549 26.37 1.14 9.50
C ILE A 549 25.02 1.76 9.83
N ASP A 550 24.28 1.15 10.76
CA ASP A 550 22.97 1.60 11.19
C ASP A 550 23.05 2.37 12.53
N ARG A 551 22.82 3.68 12.46
CA ARG A 551 22.84 4.61 13.60
C ARG A 551 21.44 4.95 14.10
N ARG A 552 20.37 4.34 13.57
CA ARG A 552 18.97 4.67 13.93
C ARG A 552 18.69 4.48 15.42
N THR A 553 19.32 3.50 16.07
CA THR A 553 19.15 3.19 17.50
C THR A 553 20.12 3.95 18.42
N TRP A 554 21.19 4.55 17.89
CA TRP A 554 22.23 5.17 18.72
C TRP A 554 21.80 6.53 19.27
N ARG A 555 20.95 7.27 18.56
CA ARG A 555 20.44 8.58 18.98
C ARG A 555 19.29 8.53 19.97
N THR A 556 18.62 7.39 20.14
CA THR A 556 17.60 7.21 21.19
C THR A 556 18.21 7.31 22.60
N ASN A 557 19.48 6.96 22.77
CA ASN A 557 20.18 7.07 24.06
C ASN A 557 20.80 8.45 24.32
N SER A 558 21.13 9.25 23.29
CA SER A 558 21.75 10.56 23.50
C SER A 558 20.74 11.67 23.84
N ARG A 559 19.46 11.52 23.50
CA ARG A 559 18.39 12.46 23.90
C ARG A 559 17.94 12.29 25.36
N LEU A 560 18.35 11.22 26.04
CA LEU A 560 18.09 11.01 27.48
C LEU A 560 19.14 11.69 28.39
N HIS A 561 20.17 12.34 27.84
CA HIS A 561 21.22 13.01 28.62
C HIS A 561 21.26 14.53 28.47
N ASN A 562 20.29 15.13 27.76
CA ASN A 562 20.09 16.58 27.72
C ASN A 562 18.63 16.93 28.07
N LYS A 563 18.23 16.59 29.30
CA LYS A 563 17.08 17.19 29.99
C LYS A 563 17.55 17.85 31.27
#